data_AF-A0A6P0TS31-F1
#
_entry.id   AF-A0A6P0TS31-F1
#
_cell.length_a   1.000
_cell.length_b   1.000
_cell.length_c   1.000
_cell.angle_alpha   90.00
_cell.angle_beta   90.00
_cell.angle_gamma   90.00
#
_symmetry.space_group_name_H-M   'P 1'
#
loop_
_entity.id
_entity.type
_entity.pdbx_description
1 polymer ?
#
loop_
_entity_poly.entity_id
_entity_poly.type
_entity_poly.pdbx_seq_one_letter_code
_entity_poly.pdbx_strand_id
1 'polypeptide(L)'
;MKLKYLLALLSSTSGIWLVLSSLLCQYQGNSQIIPDQTLGKEHSVINSIDRLKEHIEGGAIRGSNLFHSFQEFNVGENRSVYFTNPPGIENILTRITGNNASNILGKLGVLGEANLFLVNPNGILFGPNSSLDIRGSFIATTADEIRLGENGLFSVTNPQNSNLLSVEPSALFFNQISPSALSLNQISVSGTGILPVISESCLCVPSGETLGFIGREIIIDSGKLKTEQGRIEIGSVGNNSLVRLENTNNYTLNYSEVENFENIQIKNGAVVDVSGEGSGEIQLQG
;
A
#
# COMPACT_ATOMS: atom_id res chain seq x y z
N MET A 1 48.45 25.80 -60.94
CA MET A 1 48.43 24.45 -61.53
C MET A 1 47.07 23.80 -61.23
N LYS A 2 46.21 23.66 -62.26
CA LYS A 2 44.94 22.88 -62.36
C LYS A 2 43.84 23.22 -61.32
N LEU A 3 42.72 23.88 -61.63
CA LEU A 3 41.66 23.66 -62.63
C LEU A 3 40.97 22.28 -62.53
N LYS A 4 39.78 22.22 -61.91
CA LYS A 4 38.47 21.97 -62.56
C LYS A 4 37.40 21.57 -61.53
N TYR A 5 36.31 22.31 -61.54
CA TYR A 5 35.01 21.94 -60.97
C TYR A 5 34.45 20.73 -61.71
N LEU A 6 33.93 19.73 -60.98
CA LEU A 6 33.02 18.73 -61.53
C LEU A 6 31.76 18.73 -60.67
N LEU A 7 30.73 19.43 -61.15
CA LEU A 7 29.35 19.23 -60.70
C LEU A 7 28.90 17.85 -61.17
N ALA A 8 28.46 17.01 -60.24
CA ALA A 8 27.55 15.91 -60.52
C ALA A 8 26.18 16.29 -59.97
N LEU A 9 25.20 16.38 -60.87
CA LEU A 9 23.80 16.65 -60.60
C LEU A 9 23.02 15.32 -60.63
N LEU A 10 22.11 15.20 -59.66
CA LEU A 10 20.84 14.45 -59.65
C LEU A 10 20.85 12.95 -59.29
N SER A 11 20.24 12.65 -58.14
CA SER A 11 18.97 11.90 -58.02
C SER A 11 18.70 11.67 -56.51
N SER A 12 17.78 12.42 -55.91
CA SER A 12 16.37 12.06 -55.65
C SER A 12 16.14 11.63 -54.19
N THR A 13 15.15 12.30 -53.59
CA THR A 13 14.41 11.99 -52.36
C THR A 13 15.10 12.14 -50.99
N SER A 14 14.65 13.19 -50.29
CA SER A 14 14.21 13.19 -48.88
C SER A 14 15.20 12.75 -47.80
N GLY A 15 15.74 13.72 -47.07
CA GLY A 15 16.56 13.48 -45.88
C GLY A 15 16.40 14.55 -44.81
N ILE A 16 15.18 14.72 -44.30
CA ILE A 16 14.96 15.35 -42.99
C ILE A 16 14.91 14.19 -41.98
N TRP A 17 15.92 14.08 -41.12
CA TRP A 17 15.84 13.33 -39.87
C TRP A 17 16.64 14.13 -38.83
N LEU A 18 16.00 15.11 -38.17
CA LEU A 18 15.36 14.96 -36.86
C LEU A 18 16.28 14.26 -35.86
N VAL A 19 16.99 15.09 -35.10
CA VAL A 19 17.63 14.72 -33.84
C VAL A 19 16.52 14.33 -32.87
N LEU A 20 16.20 13.05 -32.77
CA LEU A 20 15.42 12.52 -31.64
C LEU A 20 16.37 12.47 -30.44
N SER A 21 16.47 13.56 -29.70
CA SER A 21 16.88 13.45 -28.30
C SER A 21 15.65 12.93 -27.54
N SER A 22 15.63 11.64 -27.27
CA SER A 22 14.68 11.09 -26.31
C SER A 22 15.09 11.63 -24.93
N LEU A 23 14.51 12.77 -24.54
CA LEU A 23 14.33 13.05 -23.13
C LEU A 23 13.43 11.94 -22.58
N LEU A 24 14.06 10.86 -22.13
CA LEU A 24 13.49 10.05 -21.06
C LEU A 24 13.44 10.98 -19.84
N CYS A 25 12.36 11.75 -19.73
CA CYS A 25 11.96 12.32 -18.47
C CYS A 25 11.63 11.12 -17.59
N GLN A 26 12.64 10.61 -16.88
CA GLN A 26 12.38 9.67 -15.79
C GLN A 26 11.51 10.45 -14.81
N TYR A 27 10.23 10.10 -14.78
CA TYR A 27 9.33 10.58 -13.74
C TYR A 27 9.82 9.94 -12.45
N GLN A 28 10.79 10.57 -11.78
CA GLN A 28 11.09 10.23 -10.40
C GLN A 28 9.83 10.60 -9.64
N GLY A 29 8.99 9.61 -9.34
CA GLY A 29 7.83 9.78 -8.49
C GLY A 29 8.34 10.30 -7.16
N ASN A 30 8.14 11.59 -6.89
CA ASN A 30 8.50 12.17 -5.61
C ASN A 30 7.70 11.43 -4.52
N SER A 31 8.37 11.01 -3.44
CA SER A 31 7.65 10.66 -2.21
C SER A 31 6.85 11.90 -1.80
N GLN A 32 5.56 11.71 -1.54
CA GLN A 32 4.68 12.77 -1.11
C GLN A 32 3.91 12.25 0.10
N ILE A 33 4.39 12.64 1.28
CA ILE A 33 3.76 12.34 2.55
C ILE A 33 3.41 13.66 3.21
N ILE A 34 2.11 13.89 3.34
CA ILE A 34 1.58 15.14 3.87
C ILE A 34 0.67 14.79 5.03
N PRO A 35 1.08 15.04 6.29
CA PRO A 35 0.20 14.91 7.44
C PRO A 35 -1.03 15.81 7.29
N ASP A 36 -2.18 15.34 7.78
CA ASP A 36 -3.34 16.21 7.98
C ASP A 36 -3.39 16.74 9.43
N GLN A 37 -4.43 17.54 9.72
CA GLN A 37 -4.61 18.15 11.05
C GLN A 37 -5.71 17.48 11.88
N THR A 38 -6.22 16.33 11.45
CA THR A 38 -7.41 15.68 12.04
C THR A 38 -7.13 15.03 13.40
N LEU A 39 -5.86 14.83 13.76
CA LEU A 39 -5.42 14.41 15.10
C LEU A 39 -5.05 15.61 16.01
N GLY A 40 -5.25 16.84 15.55
CA GLY A 40 -5.01 18.06 16.32
C GLY A 40 -3.56 18.19 16.80
N LYS A 41 -3.36 18.30 18.13
CA LYS A 41 -2.03 18.45 18.73
C LYS A 41 -1.18 17.19 18.62
N GLU A 42 -1.80 16.04 18.38
CA GLU A 42 -1.17 14.73 18.24
C GLU A 42 -0.99 14.35 16.75
N HIS A 43 -0.78 15.34 15.88
CA HIS A 43 -0.62 15.11 14.44
C HIS A 43 0.64 14.29 14.13
N SER A 44 0.62 13.68 12.95
CA SER A 44 1.77 12.94 12.44
C SER A 44 2.87 13.90 12.00
N VAL A 45 4.13 13.55 12.25
CA VAL A 45 5.29 14.37 11.95
C VAL A 45 6.20 13.62 10.99
N ILE A 46 6.64 14.28 9.93
CA ILE A 46 7.61 13.72 8.98
C ILE A 46 8.99 14.27 9.31
N ASN A 47 9.93 13.37 9.56
CA ASN A 47 11.32 13.68 9.83
C ASN A 47 12.20 13.11 8.71
N SER A 48 12.77 13.98 7.87
CA SER A 48 13.68 13.55 6.81
C SER A 48 15.04 13.19 7.41
N ILE A 49 15.41 11.92 7.35
CA ILE A 49 16.72 11.43 7.83
C ILE A 49 17.80 11.76 6.81
N ASP A 50 17.49 11.53 5.53
CA ASP A 50 18.30 11.94 4.40
C ASP A 50 17.42 12.22 3.17
N ARG A 51 18.01 12.27 1.98
CA ARG A 51 17.29 12.58 0.72
C ARG A 51 16.35 11.47 0.25
N LEU A 52 16.57 10.24 0.70
CA LEU A 52 15.86 9.03 0.28
C LEU A 52 15.08 8.38 1.42
N LYS A 53 15.39 8.74 2.68
CA LYS A 53 14.79 8.13 3.86
C LYS A 53 14.04 9.13 4.74
N GLU A 54 12.79 8.81 5.04
CA GLU A 54 11.90 9.58 5.91
C GLU A 54 11.42 8.70 7.07
N HIS A 55 11.35 9.29 8.26
CA HIS A 55 10.72 8.70 9.43
C HIS A 55 9.40 9.40 9.72
N ILE A 56 8.42 8.62 10.18
CA ILE A 56 7.15 9.09 10.68
C ILE A 56 7.17 9.00 12.20
N GLU A 57 6.95 10.15 12.83
CA GLU A 57 6.95 10.35 14.27
C GLU A 57 5.64 11.04 14.72
N GLY A 58 5.52 11.32 16.02
CA GLY A 58 4.31 11.92 16.59
C GLY A 58 3.13 10.93 16.58
N GLY A 59 1.95 11.41 16.21
CA GLY A 59 0.73 10.61 16.23
C GLY A 59 0.05 10.56 17.62
N ALA A 60 -1.19 10.07 17.64
CA ALA A 60 -1.97 9.94 18.86
C ALA A 60 -1.80 8.54 19.44
N ILE A 61 -1.44 8.43 20.72
CA ILE A 61 -1.27 7.14 21.39
C ILE A 61 -2.45 6.86 22.31
N ARG A 62 -3.07 5.68 22.18
CA ARG A 62 -4.08 5.17 23.11
C ARG A 62 -3.75 3.71 23.43
N GLY A 63 -3.21 3.44 24.61
CA GLY A 63 -2.75 2.10 24.98
C GLY A 63 -1.69 1.58 24.01
N SER A 64 -1.90 0.39 23.46
CA SER A 64 -1.04 -0.29 22.48
C SER A 64 -1.19 0.25 21.03
N ASN A 65 -2.11 1.19 20.79
CA ASN A 65 -2.36 1.74 19.46
C ASN A 65 -1.70 3.11 19.27
N LEU A 66 -1.02 3.27 18.14
CA LEU A 66 -0.50 4.54 17.63
C LEU A 66 -1.25 4.91 16.35
N PHE A 67 -1.90 6.07 16.34
CA PHE A 67 -2.71 6.55 15.21
C PHE A 67 -1.96 7.61 14.42
N HIS A 68 -1.90 7.43 13.11
CA HIS A 68 -1.38 8.41 12.15
C HIS A 68 -2.41 8.80 11.10
N SER A 69 -2.36 10.06 10.67
CA SER A 69 -3.32 10.60 9.71
C SER A 69 -2.64 11.50 8.70
N PHE A 70 -2.89 11.22 7.43
CA PHE A 70 -2.26 11.90 6.31
C PHE A 70 -3.31 12.36 5.31
N GLN A 71 -3.07 13.53 4.71
CA GLN A 71 -3.77 13.97 3.52
C GLN A 71 -3.26 13.18 2.30
N GLU A 72 -1.94 12.96 2.20
CA GLU A 72 -1.29 12.24 1.11
C GLU A 72 -0.27 11.26 1.68
N PHE A 73 -0.20 10.05 1.13
CA PHE A 73 0.79 9.06 1.53
C PHE A 73 1.25 8.26 0.31
N ASN A 74 2.41 8.65 -0.24
CA ASN A 74 3.06 7.99 -1.36
C ASN A 74 4.53 7.75 -1.02
N VAL A 75 5.03 6.53 -1.27
CA VAL A 75 6.43 6.17 -1.11
C VAL A 75 7.05 6.08 -2.49
N GLY A 76 7.89 7.05 -2.85
CA GLY A 76 8.54 7.09 -4.16
C GLY A 76 9.51 5.93 -4.41
N GLU A 77 9.81 5.64 -5.67
CA GLU A 77 10.82 4.64 -6.04
C GLU A 77 12.18 4.98 -5.43
N ASN A 78 12.93 3.94 -5.01
CA ASN A 78 14.24 4.08 -4.34
C ASN A 78 14.22 4.91 -3.04
N ARG A 79 13.03 5.21 -2.50
CA ARG A 79 12.86 5.87 -1.21
C ARG A 79 12.38 4.88 -0.17
N SER A 80 12.62 5.22 1.09
CA SER A 80 12.18 4.42 2.24
C SER A 80 11.48 5.28 3.26
N VAL A 81 10.32 4.81 3.72
CA VAL A 81 9.51 5.46 4.74
C VAL A 81 9.35 4.50 5.89
N TYR A 82 9.67 4.95 7.09
CA TYR A 82 9.57 4.14 8.29
C TYR A 82 8.71 4.80 9.36
N PHE A 83 7.77 4.07 9.93
CA PHE A 83 7.12 4.48 11.17
C PHE A 83 8.04 4.22 12.36
N THR A 84 8.16 5.19 13.26
CA THR A 84 8.77 4.95 14.56
C THR A 84 7.83 4.12 15.43
N ASN A 85 8.40 3.22 16.24
CA ASN A 85 7.65 2.37 17.16
C ASN A 85 8.07 2.72 18.60
N PRO A 86 7.36 3.64 19.27
CA PRO A 86 7.57 3.87 20.69
C PRO A 86 7.34 2.59 21.52
N PRO A 87 7.96 2.47 22.72
CA PRO A 87 7.76 1.31 23.58
C PRO A 87 6.28 1.08 23.93
N GLY A 88 5.85 -0.17 23.88
CA GLY A 88 4.48 -0.58 24.23
C GLY A 88 3.43 -0.40 23.13
N ILE A 89 3.83 0.07 21.94
CA ILE A 89 2.93 0.10 20.77
C ILE A 89 3.00 -1.23 20.04
N GLU A 90 1.83 -1.85 19.87
CA GLU A 90 1.63 -3.12 19.15
C GLU A 90 1.01 -2.88 17.77
N ASN A 91 0.19 -1.82 17.61
CA ASN A 91 -0.45 -1.51 16.33
C ASN A 91 -0.23 -0.06 15.93
N ILE A 92 0.17 0.15 14.68
CA ILE A 92 0.24 1.45 14.02
C ILE A 92 -0.89 1.53 13.01
N LEU A 93 -1.87 2.39 13.29
CA LEU A 93 -3.08 2.57 12.50
C LEU A 93 -2.97 3.85 11.67
N THR A 94 -2.85 3.71 10.36
CA THR A 94 -2.62 4.83 9.44
C THR A 94 -3.80 5.04 8.51
N ARG A 95 -4.38 6.25 8.51
CA ARG A 95 -5.44 6.66 7.57
C ARG A 95 -4.97 7.73 6.58
N ILE A 96 -5.48 7.66 5.35
CA ILE A 96 -5.27 8.67 4.31
C ILE A 96 -6.61 9.36 4.01
N THR A 97 -6.76 10.60 4.46
CA THR A 97 -8.01 11.39 4.39
C THR A 97 -8.16 12.18 3.10
N GLY A 98 -7.13 12.22 2.25
CA GLY A 98 -7.22 12.85 0.94
C GLY A 98 -8.00 12.05 -0.09
N ASN A 99 -8.04 12.57 -1.31
CA ASN A 99 -8.82 12.02 -2.42
C ASN A 99 -7.97 11.18 -3.39
N ASN A 100 -6.69 11.00 -3.11
CA ASN A 100 -5.76 10.31 -3.99
C ASN A 100 -5.45 8.91 -3.46
N ALA A 101 -5.24 7.98 -4.38
CA ALA A 101 -4.71 6.66 -4.07
C ALA A 101 -3.27 6.76 -3.54
N SER A 102 -2.89 5.79 -2.70
CA SER A 102 -1.52 5.67 -2.20
C SER A 102 -0.65 4.87 -3.16
N ASN A 103 0.41 5.49 -3.69
CA ASN A 103 1.40 4.82 -4.52
C ASN A 103 2.61 4.45 -3.66
N ILE A 104 2.75 3.16 -3.37
CA ILE A 104 3.88 2.57 -2.64
C ILE A 104 4.80 1.94 -3.67
N LEU A 105 5.80 2.71 -4.12
CA LEU A 105 6.75 2.30 -5.16
C LEU A 105 8.14 1.97 -4.59
N GLY A 106 8.40 2.38 -3.35
CA GLY A 106 9.63 2.12 -2.60
C GLY A 106 9.42 1.21 -1.39
N LYS A 107 10.25 1.39 -0.37
CA LYS A 107 10.22 0.58 0.86
C LYS A 107 9.35 1.23 1.93
N LEU A 108 8.42 0.47 2.49
CA LEU A 108 7.59 0.87 3.64
C LEU A 108 7.94 0.00 4.84
N GLY A 109 8.21 0.59 5.99
CA GLY A 109 8.64 -0.18 7.16
C GLY A 109 8.22 0.38 8.51
N VAL A 110 8.55 -0.39 9.55
CA VAL A 110 8.35 -0.03 10.96
C VAL A 110 9.67 -0.26 11.69
N LEU A 111 10.11 0.73 12.49
CA LEU A 111 11.30 0.62 13.33
C LEU A 111 10.98 -0.05 14.67
N GLY A 112 10.57 -1.31 14.59
CA GLY A 112 10.14 -2.12 15.72
C GLY A 112 9.31 -3.32 15.27
N GLU A 113 8.53 -3.88 16.19
CA GLU A 113 7.74 -5.10 15.96
C GLU A 113 6.24 -4.81 15.77
N ALA A 114 5.81 -3.54 15.83
CA ALA A 114 4.40 -3.22 15.71
C ALA A 114 3.82 -3.62 14.35
N ASN A 115 2.56 -4.05 14.38
CA ASN A 115 1.74 -4.27 13.20
C ASN A 115 1.47 -2.93 12.51
N LEU A 116 1.34 -2.95 11.18
CA LEU A 116 1.00 -1.75 10.41
C LEU A 116 -0.29 -1.96 9.63
N PHE A 117 -1.23 -1.04 9.85
CA PHE A 117 -2.46 -0.92 9.10
C PHE A 117 -2.41 0.33 8.23
N LEU A 118 -2.63 0.16 6.92
CA LEU A 118 -2.68 1.25 5.96
C LEU A 118 -4.07 1.32 5.32
N VAL A 119 -4.80 2.39 5.58
CA VAL A 119 -6.19 2.58 5.15
C VAL A 119 -6.30 3.74 4.17
N ASN A 120 -6.72 3.45 2.93
CA ASN A 120 -7.04 4.46 1.93
C ASN A 120 -8.19 3.98 1.03
N PRO A 121 -9.43 4.51 1.21
CA PRO A 121 -10.57 4.19 0.37
C PRO A 121 -10.35 4.47 -1.12
N ASN A 122 -9.46 5.39 -1.46
CA ASN A 122 -9.19 5.76 -2.85
C ASN A 122 -8.35 4.71 -3.61
N GLY A 123 -7.81 3.73 -2.90
CA GLY A 123 -6.98 2.66 -3.44
C GLY A 123 -5.53 2.72 -2.99
N ILE A 124 -4.85 1.59 -3.14
CA ILE A 124 -3.45 1.41 -2.77
C ILE A 124 -2.74 0.64 -3.88
N LEU A 125 -1.71 1.23 -4.48
CA LEU A 125 -0.87 0.60 -5.49
C LEU A 125 0.50 0.28 -4.89
N PHE A 126 0.85 -1.00 -4.90
CA PHE A 126 2.21 -1.48 -4.66
C PHE A 126 2.90 -1.73 -6.00
N GLY A 127 3.97 -0.98 -6.25
CA GLY A 127 4.71 -1.04 -7.50
C GLY A 127 5.65 -2.27 -7.60
N PRO A 128 6.20 -2.56 -8.80
CA PRO A 128 7.09 -3.69 -9.05
C PRO A 128 8.34 -3.80 -8.16
N ASN A 129 8.81 -2.67 -7.64
CA ASN A 129 10.00 -2.56 -6.80
C ASN A 129 9.66 -2.23 -5.33
N SER A 130 8.38 -2.25 -4.98
CA SER A 130 7.95 -2.00 -3.61
C SER A 130 8.34 -3.15 -2.70
N SER A 131 8.61 -2.83 -1.44
CA SER A 131 8.98 -3.83 -0.43
C SER A 131 8.48 -3.40 0.95
N LEU A 132 8.26 -4.38 1.82
CA LEU A 132 7.92 -4.17 3.21
C LEU A 132 9.15 -4.49 4.08
N ASP A 133 9.38 -3.66 5.08
CA ASP A 133 10.37 -3.87 6.15
C ASP A 133 9.67 -3.70 7.49
N ILE A 134 8.76 -4.63 7.75
CA ILE A 134 7.82 -4.64 8.88
C ILE A 134 8.03 -5.96 9.58
N ARG A 135 8.23 -5.93 10.90
CA ARG A 135 8.52 -7.15 11.67
C ARG A 135 7.27 -7.80 12.27
N GLY A 136 6.17 -7.07 12.38
CA GLY A 136 4.85 -7.60 12.69
C GLY A 136 4.01 -7.84 11.43
N SER A 137 2.70 -7.94 11.64
CA SER A 137 1.71 -8.12 10.59
C SER A 137 1.45 -6.83 9.80
N PHE A 138 1.06 -6.97 8.54
CA PHE A 138 0.71 -5.85 7.66
C PHE A 138 -0.69 -6.04 7.08
N ILE A 139 -1.55 -5.03 7.22
CA ILE A 139 -2.89 -5.01 6.62
C ILE A 139 -3.04 -3.72 5.80
N ALA A 140 -3.23 -3.87 4.50
CA ALA A 140 -3.62 -2.79 3.60
C ALA A 140 -5.10 -2.90 3.25
N THR A 141 -5.82 -1.79 3.33
CA THR A 141 -7.27 -1.80 3.09
C THR A 141 -7.84 -0.54 2.45
N THR A 142 -8.88 -0.71 1.65
CA THR A 142 -9.72 0.39 1.13
C THR A 142 -10.99 0.61 1.95
N ALA A 143 -11.03 0.10 3.19
CA ALA A 143 -12.11 0.37 4.13
C ALA A 143 -12.23 1.87 4.43
N ASP A 144 -13.45 2.30 4.74
CA ASP A 144 -13.73 3.69 5.10
C ASP A 144 -13.39 4.00 6.55
N GLU A 145 -13.29 2.97 7.39
CA GLU A 145 -12.93 3.07 8.80
C GLU A 145 -12.48 1.74 9.40
N ILE A 146 -11.69 1.84 10.48
CA ILE A 146 -11.38 0.73 11.39
C ILE A 146 -12.22 0.88 12.66
N ARG A 147 -12.95 -0.16 13.05
CA ARG A 147 -13.67 -0.23 14.34
C ARG A 147 -12.72 -0.70 15.45
N LEU A 148 -12.80 -0.05 16.60
CA LEU A 148 -11.98 -0.32 17.77
C LEU A 148 -12.92 -0.77 18.91
N GLY A 149 -13.04 -2.08 19.11
CA GLY A 149 -14.09 -2.66 19.95
C GLY A 149 -15.51 -2.25 19.51
N GLU A 150 -16.42 -2.15 20.47
CA GLU A 150 -17.84 -1.84 20.18
C GLU A 150 -18.11 -0.37 19.83
N ASN A 151 -17.34 0.56 20.42
CA ASN A 151 -17.68 1.99 20.43
C ASN A 151 -16.61 2.90 19.82
N GLY A 152 -15.40 2.38 19.57
CA GLY A 152 -14.32 3.15 18.97
C GLY A 152 -14.35 3.05 17.46
N LEU A 153 -13.93 4.12 16.79
CA LEU A 153 -13.80 4.13 15.34
C LEU A 153 -12.69 5.09 14.92
N PHE A 154 -11.94 4.66 13.91
CA PHE A 154 -10.92 5.43 13.25
C PHE A 154 -11.32 5.59 11.78
N SER A 155 -12.06 6.67 11.50
CA SER A 155 -12.68 6.92 10.20
C SER A 155 -11.79 7.71 9.27
N VAL A 156 -11.71 7.29 8.01
CA VAL A 156 -11.07 8.03 6.92
C VAL A 156 -12.02 9.08 6.37
N THR A 157 -13.29 8.70 6.20
CA THR A 157 -14.31 9.48 5.48
C THR A 157 -14.99 10.54 6.34
N ASN A 158 -14.96 10.37 7.66
CA ASN A 158 -15.44 11.34 8.61
C ASN A 158 -14.43 11.53 9.77
N PRO A 159 -13.23 12.04 9.46
CA PRO A 159 -12.09 11.92 10.36
C PRO A 159 -12.22 12.76 11.64
N GLN A 160 -13.06 13.80 11.62
CA GLN A 160 -13.37 14.68 12.76
C GLN A 160 -14.27 14.02 13.80
N ASN A 161 -15.01 12.98 13.42
CA ASN A 161 -15.90 12.23 14.30
C ASN A 161 -15.28 10.91 14.78
N SER A 162 -13.99 10.68 14.54
CA SER A 162 -13.28 9.53 15.09
C SER A 162 -13.26 9.59 16.62
N ASN A 163 -13.48 8.42 17.24
CA ASN A 163 -13.32 8.20 18.67
C ASN A 163 -12.24 7.16 18.88
N LEU A 164 -11.01 7.64 19.11
CA LEU A 164 -9.83 6.79 19.24
C LEU A 164 -9.79 6.17 20.63
N LEU A 165 -9.78 4.85 20.69
CA LEU A 165 -9.74 4.08 21.93
C LEU A 165 -8.50 3.18 21.99
N SER A 166 -8.16 2.74 23.19
CA SER A 166 -7.03 1.85 23.46
C SER A 166 -7.36 0.36 23.28
N VAL A 167 -8.37 0.05 22.48
CA VAL A 167 -8.82 -1.32 22.19
C VAL A 167 -8.35 -1.73 20.81
N GLU A 168 -8.09 -3.02 20.65
CA GLU A 168 -7.61 -3.61 19.40
C GLU A 168 -8.55 -3.32 18.20
N PRO A 169 -7.99 -3.22 16.98
CA PRO A 169 -8.77 -3.25 15.75
C PRO A 169 -9.67 -4.48 15.69
N SER A 170 -10.95 -4.27 15.41
CA SER A 170 -12.00 -5.30 15.54
C SER A 170 -12.88 -5.47 14.30
N ALA A 171 -12.97 -4.45 13.45
CA ALA A 171 -13.60 -4.59 12.14
C ALA A 171 -13.07 -3.57 11.12
N LEU A 172 -13.17 -3.91 9.84
CA LEU A 172 -13.06 -3.01 8.70
C LEU A 172 -14.46 -2.75 8.17
N PHE A 173 -14.85 -1.48 8.02
CA PHE A 173 -16.17 -1.13 7.52
C PHE A 173 -16.07 -0.37 6.19
N PHE A 174 -16.87 -0.82 5.23
CA PHE A 174 -16.94 -0.31 3.87
C PHE A 174 -18.32 0.34 3.69
N ASN A 175 -18.43 1.65 3.90
CA ASN A 175 -19.68 2.38 4.01
C ASN A 175 -20.02 3.26 2.80
N GLN A 176 -19.03 3.61 1.97
CA GLN A 176 -19.26 4.49 0.84
C GLN A 176 -19.67 3.72 -0.41
N ILE A 177 -20.15 4.45 -1.41
CA ILE A 177 -20.13 4.05 -2.81
C ILE A 177 -19.00 4.89 -3.41
N SER A 178 -17.86 4.27 -3.74
CA SER A 178 -16.68 4.83 -4.43
C SER A 178 -16.49 6.35 -4.37
N PRO A 179 -15.54 6.90 -3.57
CA PRO A 179 -15.33 8.34 -3.50
C PRO A 179 -14.72 8.81 -4.83
N SER A 180 -15.48 9.56 -5.62
CA SER A 180 -15.05 10.24 -6.86
C SER A 180 -14.74 9.34 -8.08
N ALA A 181 -14.96 9.91 -9.28
CA ALA A 181 -14.67 9.28 -10.56
C ALA A 181 -13.16 9.07 -10.86
N LEU A 182 -12.27 9.52 -9.97
CA LEU A 182 -10.81 9.38 -10.08
C LEU A 182 -10.23 8.35 -9.11
N SER A 183 -11.04 7.83 -8.18
CA SER A 183 -10.59 6.78 -7.27
C SER A 183 -10.51 5.44 -8.00
N LEU A 184 -9.38 4.76 -7.85
CA LEU A 184 -9.23 3.39 -8.32
C LEU A 184 -10.06 2.42 -7.46
N ASN A 185 -10.32 2.77 -6.20
CA ASN A 185 -11.07 1.94 -5.23
C ASN A 185 -10.53 0.51 -5.09
N GLN A 186 -9.31 0.27 -5.53
CA GLN A 186 -8.73 -1.06 -5.65
C GLN A 186 -7.42 -1.14 -4.87
N ILE A 187 -7.04 -2.35 -4.48
CA ILE A 187 -5.67 -2.64 -4.09
C ILE A 187 -5.00 -3.36 -5.26
N SER A 188 -3.87 -2.83 -5.71
CA SER A 188 -3.10 -3.42 -6.81
C SER A 188 -1.69 -3.73 -6.35
N VAL A 189 -1.24 -4.95 -6.59
CA VAL A 189 0.13 -5.39 -6.37
C VAL A 189 0.73 -5.79 -7.71
N SER A 190 1.68 -4.99 -8.18
CA SER A 190 2.36 -5.22 -9.45
C SER A 190 3.73 -5.85 -9.20
N GLY A 191 4.10 -6.84 -10.00
CA GLY A 191 5.46 -7.36 -10.08
C GLY A 191 6.21 -6.86 -11.30
N THR A 192 7.45 -7.34 -11.45
CA THR A 192 8.35 -6.92 -12.54
C THR A 192 8.01 -7.53 -13.90
N GLY A 193 7.01 -8.41 -13.98
CA GLY A 193 6.67 -9.18 -15.19
C GLY A 193 7.67 -10.29 -15.51
N ILE A 194 8.78 -10.37 -14.77
CA ILE A 194 9.67 -11.50 -14.73
C ILE A 194 9.02 -12.54 -13.81
N LEU A 195 9.06 -13.83 -14.16
CA LEU A 195 8.45 -14.90 -13.35
C LEU A 195 8.83 -14.73 -11.87
N PRO A 196 7.86 -14.62 -10.93
CA PRO A 196 8.17 -14.28 -9.54
C PRO A 196 9.05 -15.30 -8.80
N VAL A 197 9.22 -16.49 -9.36
CA VAL A 197 10.16 -17.51 -8.89
C VAL A 197 11.63 -17.05 -9.01
N ILE A 198 11.94 -16.19 -9.99
CA ILE A 198 13.30 -15.67 -10.23
C ILE A 198 13.47 -14.20 -9.82
N SER A 199 12.39 -13.55 -9.38
CA SER A 199 12.45 -12.19 -8.83
C SER A 199 12.55 -12.25 -7.31
N GLU A 200 13.48 -11.47 -6.74
CA GLU A 200 13.54 -11.24 -5.30
C GLU A 200 12.47 -10.23 -4.82
N SER A 201 11.75 -9.59 -5.74
CA SER A 201 10.69 -8.64 -5.39
C SER A 201 9.50 -9.38 -4.80
N CYS A 202 9.14 -9.02 -3.57
CA CYS A 202 7.95 -9.50 -2.89
C CYS A 202 7.41 -8.45 -1.92
N LEU A 203 6.10 -8.50 -1.71
CA LEU A 203 5.51 -8.01 -0.48
C LEU A 203 5.55 -9.18 0.50
N CYS A 204 6.44 -9.06 1.48
CA CYS A 204 6.72 -10.09 2.45
C CYS A 204 6.60 -9.55 3.86
N VAL A 205 6.07 -10.36 4.77
CA VAL A 205 6.20 -10.17 6.23
C VAL A 205 6.92 -11.39 6.81
N PRO A 206 7.46 -11.30 8.05
CA PRO A 206 8.18 -12.40 8.68
C PRO A 206 7.34 -13.67 8.83
N SER A 207 8.05 -14.74 9.19
CA SER A 207 7.41 -16.04 9.41
C SER A 207 6.45 -15.97 10.59
N GLY A 208 5.26 -16.55 10.42
CA GLY A 208 4.22 -16.56 11.44
C GLY A 208 3.36 -15.31 11.47
N GLU A 209 3.65 -14.26 10.70
CA GLU A 209 2.87 -13.01 10.67
C GLU A 209 1.74 -13.03 9.63
N THR A 210 0.82 -12.08 9.73
CA THR A 210 -0.27 -11.89 8.77
C THR A 210 0.07 -10.85 7.71
N LEU A 211 -0.20 -11.17 6.43
CA LEU A 211 -0.17 -10.25 5.30
C LEU A 211 -1.57 -10.14 4.69
N GLY A 212 -2.26 -9.02 4.94
CA GLY A 212 -3.66 -8.82 4.55
C GLY A 212 -3.88 -7.72 3.52
N PHE A 213 -4.71 -8.01 2.53
CA PHE A 213 -5.21 -7.08 1.53
C PHE A 213 -6.72 -7.18 1.45
N ILE A 214 -7.42 -6.18 1.99
CA ILE A 214 -8.88 -6.19 2.09
C ILE A 214 -9.45 -4.92 1.49
N GLY A 215 -10.16 -5.05 0.39
CA GLY A 215 -10.64 -3.88 -0.34
C GLY A 215 -11.93 -4.19 -1.08
N ARG A 216 -12.24 -3.32 -2.03
CA ARG A 216 -13.22 -3.63 -3.08
C ARG A 216 -12.50 -4.52 -4.08
N GLU A 217 -12.08 -4.00 -5.23
CA GLU A 217 -11.30 -4.81 -6.18
C GLU A 217 -9.89 -5.08 -5.68
N ILE A 218 -9.43 -6.33 -5.82
CA ILE A 218 -8.05 -6.73 -5.53
C ILE A 218 -7.41 -7.26 -6.81
N ILE A 219 -6.25 -6.71 -7.17
CA ILE A 219 -5.50 -7.12 -8.36
C ILE A 219 -4.06 -7.45 -7.94
N ILE A 220 -3.64 -8.68 -8.19
CA ILE A 220 -2.26 -9.13 -8.04
C ILE A 220 -1.78 -9.50 -9.45
N ASP A 221 -0.97 -8.62 -10.05
CA ASP A 221 -0.48 -8.75 -11.42
C ASP A 221 1.03 -8.98 -11.41
N SER A 222 1.44 -10.20 -11.73
CA SER A 222 2.85 -10.61 -11.73
C SER A 222 3.56 -10.45 -10.37
N GLY A 223 2.87 -10.04 -9.31
CA GLY A 223 3.42 -9.79 -7.97
C GLY A 223 3.58 -11.05 -7.13
N LYS A 224 4.36 -10.95 -6.05
CA LYS A 224 4.55 -12.03 -5.07
C LYS A 224 4.15 -11.56 -3.69
N LEU A 225 3.22 -12.28 -3.08
CA LEU A 225 2.85 -12.16 -1.67
C LEU A 225 3.41 -13.36 -0.92
N LYS A 226 4.14 -13.13 0.17
CA LYS A 226 4.72 -14.25 0.94
C LYS A 226 4.80 -14.00 2.45
N THR A 227 4.47 -15.03 3.21
CA THR A 227 4.86 -15.19 4.62
C THR A 227 5.02 -16.67 4.91
N GLU A 228 6.13 -17.09 5.51
CA GLU A 228 6.35 -18.50 5.82
C GLU A 228 5.61 -18.88 7.10
N GLN A 229 4.83 -19.95 7.13
CA GLN A 229 4.11 -20.37 8.36
C GLN A 229 3.14 -19.30 8.92
N GLY A 230 2.88 -18.24 8.16
CA GLY A 230 1.98 -17.16 8.53
C GLY A 230 0.64 -17.28 7.83
N ARG A 231 -0.07 -16.16 7.72
CA ARG A 231 -1.39 -16.08 7.11
C ARG A 231 -1.43 -15.01 6.02
N ILE A 232 -1.96 -15.35 4.85
CA ILE A 232 -2.26 -14.37 3.80
C ILE A 232 -3.77 -14.22 3.66
N GLU A 233 -4.25 -12.99 3.84
CA GLU A 233 -5.66 -12.63 3.79
C GLU A 233 -5.95 -11.80 2.55
N ILE A 234 -6.80 -12.29 1.65
CA ILE A 234 -7.21 -11.56 0.44
C ILE A 234 -8.73 -11.51 0.41
N GLY A 235 -9.28 -10.33 0.71
CA GLY A 235 -10.70 -10.09 0.81
C GLY A 235 -11.18 -9.00 -0.14
N SER A 236 -12.23 -9.28 -0.90
CA SER A 236 -12.83 -8.35 -1.85
C SER A 236 -14.33 -8.20 -1.56
N VAL A 237 -14.72 -7.05 -1.02
CA VAL A 237 -16.08 -6.81 -0.51
C VAL A 237 -16.70 -5.57 -1.14
N GLY A 238 -18.02 -5.63 -1.31
CA GLY A 238 -18.82 -4.55 -1.85
C GLY A 238 -19.18 -3.50 -0.80
N ASN A 239 -20.06 -2.58 -1.17
CA ASN A 239 -20.57 -1.54 -0.28
C ASN A 239 -21.34 -2.11 0.91
N ASN A 240 -21.40 -1.35 2.00
CA ASN A 240 -22.07 -1.69 3.25
C ASN A 240 -21.61 -3.02 3.85
N SER A 241 -20.33 -3.32 3.72
CA SER A 241 -19.73 -4.55 4.22
C SER A 241 -19.01 -4.30 5.54
N LEU A 242 -19.22 -5.19 6.51
CA LEU A 242 -18.45 -5.24 7.74
C LEU A 242 -17.63 -6.53 7.76
N VAL A 243 -16.32 -6.40 7.78
CA VAL A 243 -15.40 -7.54 7.91
C VAL A 243 -14.82 -7.50 9.31
N ARG A 244 -15.10 -8.51 10.14
CA ARG A 244 -14.56 -8.55 11.50
C ARG A 244 -13.11 -9.00 11.47
N LEU A 245 -12.28 -8.43 12.34
CA LEU A 245 -10.92 -8.89 12.60
C LEU A 245 -10.86 -9.51 13.99
N GLU A 246 -10.19 -10.64 14.08
CA GLU A 246 -9.88 -11.31 15.34
C GLU A 246 -8.38 -11.55 15.38
N ASN A 247 -7.72 -11.05 16.44
CA ASN A 247 -6.30 -11.27 16.66
C ASN A 247 -6.10 -12.36 17.71
N THR A 248 -5.83 -13.59 17.26
CA THR A 248 -5.53 -14.73 18.13
C THR A 248 -4.13 -15.26 17.81
N ASN A 249 -3.11 -14.41 18.00
CA ASN A 249 -1.71 -14.55 17.57
C ASN A 249 -1.45 -14.23 16.08
N ASN A 250 -2.51 -14.18 15.28
CA ASN A 250 -2.52 -13.70 13.91
C ASN A 250 -3.86 -13.06 13.62
N TYR A 251 -3.90 -12.15 12.63
CA TYR A 251 -5.14 -11.55 12.22
C TYR A 251 -5.94 -12.53 11.36
N THR A 252 -7.11 -12.91 11.87
CA THR A 252 -8.10 -13.65 11.11
C THR A 252 -9.30 -12.79 10.79
N LEU A 253 -9.89 -13.03 9.61
CA LEU A 253 -10.99 -12.21 9.11
C LEU A 253 -12.26 -13.03 8.94
N ASN A 254 -13.37 -12.43 9.35
CA ASN A 254 -14.69 -13.02 9.29
C ASN A 254 -15.59 -12.19 8.37
N TYR A 255 -16.14 -12.85 7.36
CA TYR A 255 -16.98 -12.25 6.32
C TYR A 255 -18.47 -12.61 6.47
N SER A 256 -18.90 -13.16 7.61
CA SER A 256 -20.30 -13.63 7.80
C SER A 256 -21.36 -12.52 7.71
N GLU A 257 -20.95 -11.26 7.90
CA GLU A 257 -21.80 -10.06 7.77
C GLU A 257 -21.66 -9.38 6.39
N VAL A 258 -20.94 -10.00 5.46
CA VAL A 258 -20.76 -9.48 4.10
C VAL A 258 -21.74 -10.15 3.15
N GLU A 259 -22.58 -9.34 2.51
CA GLU A 259 -23.59 -9.81 1.55
C GLU A 259 -23.14 -9.68 0.09
N ASN A 260 -22.24 -8.76 -0.20
CA ASN A 260 -21.78 -8.44 -1.55
C ASN A 260 -20.26 -8.56 -1.60
N PHE A 261 -19.77 -9.37 -2.53
CA PHE A 261 -18.35 -9.51 -2.81
C PHE A 261 -18.01 -8.92 -4.18
N GLU A 262 -16.74 -8.54 -4.35
CA GLU A 262 -16.21 -7.93 -5.58
C GLU A 262 -15.09 -8.80 -6.16
N ASN A 263 -14.45 -8.35 -7.24
CA ASN A 263 -13.48 -9.19 -7.94
C ASN A 263 -12.10 -9.25 -7.28
N ILE A 264 -11.58 -10.48 -7.15
CA ILE A 264 -10.15 -10.77 -6.95
C ILE A 264 -9.55 -11.26 -8.27
N GLN A 265 -8.49 -10.61 -8.73
CA GLN A 265 -7.73 -11.00 -9.92
C GLN A 265 -6.28 -11.34 -9.54
N ILE A 266 -5.89 -12.60 -9.72
CA ILE A 266 -4.50 -13.06 -9.60
C ILE A 266 -4.05 -13.50 -10.99
N LYS A 267 -3.16 -12.75 -11.63
CA LYS A 267 -2.86 -12.91 -13.06
C LYS A 267 -1.38 -12.74 -13.40
N ASN A 268 -1.05 -13.08 -14.65
CA ASN A 268 0.29 -12.93 -15.24
C ASN A 268 1.41 -13.60 -14.41
N GLY A 269 1.11 -14.76 -13.84
CA GLY A 269 2.08 -15.54 -13.05
C GLY A 269 2.32 -15.00 -11.65
N ALA A 270 1.41 -14.15 -11.12
CA ALA A 270 1.42 -13.76 -9.71
C ALA A 270 1.43 -14.98 -8.77
N VAL A 271 2.08 -14.81 -7.62
CA VAL A 271 2.31 -15.88 -6.63
C VAL A 271 1.82 -15.44 -5.26
N VAL A 272 1.05 -16.30 -4.61
CA VAL A 272 0.67 -16.20 -3.20
C VAL A 272 1.23 -17.44 -2.51
N ASP A 273 2.20 -17.24 -1.62
CA ASP A 273 3.04 -18.31 -1.09
C ASP A 273 3.12 -18.26 0.43
N VAL A 274 2.72 -19.36 1.08
CA VAL A 274 2.85 -19.55 2.53
C VAL A 274 3.76 -20.70 2.92
N SER A 275 4.50 -21.24 1.96
CA SER A 275 5.40 -22.37 2.17
C SER A 275 6.54 -22.01 3.14
N GLY A 276 6.88 -22.97 4.00
CA GLY A 276 7.91 -22.86 5.03
C GLY A 276 8.09 -24.21 5.74
N GLU A 277 8.83 -24.24 6.85
CA GLU A 277 9.04 -25.48 7.62
C GLU A 277 7.79 -26.00 8.34
N GLY A 278 6.79 -25.13 8.53
CA GLY A 278 5.52 -25.42 9.20
C GLY A 278 4.28 -25.14 8.34
N SER A 279 3.12 -25.05 9.00
CA SER A 279 1.84 -24.77 8.32
C SER A 279 1.64 -23.27 8.14
N GLY A 280 1.27 -22.87 6.93
CA GLY A 280 0.77 -21.52 6.64
C GLY A 280 -0.61 -21.58 6.01
N GLU A 281 -1.34 -20.48 6.02
CA GLU A 281 -2.73 -20.40 5.57
C GLU A 281 -2.93 -19.27 4.56
N ILE A 282 -3.72 -19.55 3.52
CA ILE A 282 -4.18 -18.53 2.56
C ILE A 282 -5.70 -18.53 2.62
N GLN A 283 -6.30 -17.39 2.98
CA GLN A 283 -7.72 -17.15 2.88
C GLN A 283 -8.01 -16.20 1.71
N LEU A 284 -8.91 -16.64 0.82
CA LEU A 284 -9.40 -15.85 -0.31
C LEU A 284 -10.92 -15.76 -0.21
N GLN A 285 -11.46 -14.55 -0.23
CA GLN A 285 -12.90 -14.30 -0.20
C GLN A 285 -13.26 -13.12 -1.11
N GLY A 286 -14.01 -13.38 -2.18
CA GLY A 286 -14.43 -12.43 -3.22
C GLY A 286 -15.51 -13.05 -4.10
#